data_AF-A0A519VPC9-F1
#
_entry.id   AF-A0A519VPC9-F1
#
_cell.length_a   1.000
_cell.length_b   1.000
_cell.length_c   1.000
_cell.angle_alpha   90.00
_cell.angle_beta   90.00
_cell.angle_gamma   90.00
#
_symmetry.space_group_name_H-M   'P 1'
#
loop_
_entity.id
_entity.type
_entity.pdbx_description
1 polymer ?
#
loop_
_entity_poly.entity_id
_entity_poly.type
_entity_poly.pdbx_seq_one_letter_code
_entity_poly.pdbx_strand_id
1 'polypeptide(L)' 'MTTLKGPGVFLAQFISDEAPFNSLDNICQWAAGLGFKGIQMPTLDARFIDLQKAAESKT' A
#
# COMPACT_ATOMS: atom_id res chain seq x y z
N MET A 1 -5.42 2.43 -27.59
CA MET A 1 -5.67 2.32 -26.13
C MET A 1 -4.33 2.44 -25.42
N THR A 2 -4.13 3.52 -24.67
CA THR A 2 -2.97 3.70 -23.77
C THR A 2 -3.48 4.30 -22.46
N THR A 3 -4.21 3.48 -21.70
CA THR A 3 -4.81 3.84 -20.39
C THR A 3 -3.89 3.52 -19.20
N LEU A 4 -2.63 3.16 -19.46
CA LEU A 4 -1.66 2.85 -18.40
C LEU A 4 -1.32 4.12 -17.63
N LYS A 5 -1.66 4.13 -16.33
CA LYS A 5 -1.46 5.29 -15.44
C LYS A 5 -0.04 5.40 -14.88
N GLY A 6 0.81 4.39 -15.11
CA GLY A 6 2.19 4.30 -14.61
C GLY A 6 2.46 2.99 -13.87
N PRO A 7 3.68 2.82 -13.32
CA PRO A 7 4.07 1.58 -12.68
C PRO A 7 3.38 1.40 -11.32
N GLY A 8 3.09 0.13 -10.98
CA GLY A 8 2.59 -0.28 -9.67
C GLY A 8 3.67 -1.03 -8.88
N VAL A 9 3.60 -0.98 -7.55
CA VAL A 9 4.50 -1.73 -6.65
C VAL A 9 3.72 -2.62 -5.69
N PHE A 10 4.19 -3.85 -5.46
CA PHE A 10 3.62 -4.75 -4.47
C PHE A 10 4.32 -4.55 -3.12
N LEU A 11 3.56 -4.08 -2.12
CA LEU A 11 4.12 -3.62 -0.85
C LEU A 11 4.52 -4.75 0.10
N ALA A 12 4.00 -5.97 -0.06
CA ALA A 12 4.17 -7.06 0.92
C ALA A 12 5.62 -7.35 1.30
N GLN A 13 6.55 -7.29 0.33
CA GLN A 13 7.96 -7.58 0.55
C GLN A 13 8.73 -6.45 1.26
N PHE A 14 8.13 -5.25 1.33
CA PHE A 14 8.77 -4.07 1.90
C PHE A 14 8.32 -3.80 3.33
N ILE A 15 7.15 -4.30 3.74
CA ILE A 15 6.60 -4.07 5.08
C ILE A 15 7.60 -4.50 6.15
N SER A 16 7.85 -3.62 7.11
CA SER A 16 8.68 -3.88 8.27
C SER A 16 8.22 -3.04 9.47
N ASP A 17 8.88 -3.19 10.61
CA ASP A 17 8.61 -2.36 11.80
C ASP A 17 9.34 -1.01 11.78
N GLU A 18 10.21 -0.78 10.80
CA GLU A 18 11.06 0.40 10.67
C GLU A 18 10.52 1.39 9.62
N ALA A 19 10.68 2.69 9.88
CA ALA A 19 10.35 3.72 8.90
C ALA A 19 11.29 3.64 7.67
N PRO A 20 10.79 3.89 6.44
CA PRO A 20 9.44 4.33 6.10
C PRO A 20 8.42 3.19 5.90
N PHE A 21 8.78 1.94 6.17
CA PHE A 21 7.99 0.76 5.78
C PHE A 21 7.01 0.25 6.84
N ASN A 22 6.81 1.01 7.91
CA ASN A 22 6.01 0.64 9.08
C ASN A 22 4.64 1.30 9.16
N SER A 23 4.25 2.09 8.16
CA SER A 23 2.92 2.66 8.02
C SER A 23 2.54 2.86 6.56
N LEU A 24 1.24 2.85 6.27
CA LEU A 24 0.72 3.04 4.92
C LEU A 24 1.12 4.39 4.32
N ASP A 25 1.05 5.46 5.11
CA ASP A 25 1.36 6.82 4.62
C ASP A 25 2.83 6.95 4.22
N ASN A 26 3.75 6.51 5.09
CA ASN A 26 5.19 6.62 4.83
C ASN A 26 5.62 5.75 3.65
N ILE A 27 5.11 4.52 3.55
CA ILE A 27 5.47 3.65 2.43
C ILE A 27 4.87 4.14 1.10
N CYS A 28 3.69 4.76 1.13
CA CYS A 28 3.10 5.40 -0.06
C CYS A 28 3.91 6.62 -0.49
N GLN A 29 4.38 7.44 0.45
CA GLN A 29 5.27 8.57 0.16
C GLN A 29 6.60 8.10 -0.46
N TRP A 30 7.20 7.05 0.10
CA TRP A 30 8.38 6.39 -0.46
C TRP A 30 8.12 5.90 -1.89
N ALA A 31 7.04 5.17 -2.12
CA ALA A 31 6.69 4.63 -3.45
C ALA A 31 6.45 5.77 -4.47
N ALA A 32 5.76 6.84 -4.06
CA ALA A 32 5.52 8.01 -4.91
C ALA A 32 6.83 8.73 -5.27
N GLY A 33 7.78 8.84 -4.32
CA GLY A 33 9.10 9.40 -4.54
C GLY A 33 9.93 8.62 -5.58
N LEU A 34 9.70 7.32 -5.71
CA LEU A 34 10.30 6.46 -6.75
C LEU A 34 9.55 6.49 -8.09
N GLY A 35 8.44 7.23 -8.20
CA GLY A 35 7.66 7.38 -9.42
C GLY A 35 6.55 6.35 -9.61
N PHE A 36 6.28 5.48 -8.62
CA PHE A 36 5.13 4.58 -8.66
C PHE A 36 3.81 5.37 -8.63
N LYS A 37 2.84 4.91 -9.42
CA LYS A 37 1.51 5.52 -9.58
C LYS A 37 0.39 4.70 -8.97
N GLY A 38 0.69 3.46 -8.58
CA GLY A 38 -0.23 2.59 -7.86
C GLY A 38 0.51 1.67 -6.90
N ILE A 39 -0.23 1.11 -5.96
CA ILE A 39 0.25 0.08 -5.04
C ILE A 39 -0.66 -1.14 -5.13
N GLN A 40 -0.09 -2.32 -4.92
CA GLN A 40 -0.84 -3.51 -4.55
C GLN A 40 -0.71 -3.68 -3.04
N MET A 41 -1.83 -3.52 -2.34
CA MET A 41 -1.91 -3.53 -0.88
C MET A 41 -2.05 -4.98 -0.36
N PRO A 42 -1.17 -5.44 0.53
CA PRO A 42 -1.31 -6.75 1.17
C PRO A 42 -2.30 -6.68 2.33
N THR A 43 -2.90 -7.83 2.67
CA THR A 43 -3.85 -7.98 3.78
C THR A 43 -3.23 -8.68 4.99
N LEU A 44 -1.90 -8.75 5.04
CA LEU A 44 -1.14 -9.53 6.02
C LEU A 44 -0.93 -8.78 7.34
N ASP A 45 -1.20 -7.47 7.35
CA ASP A 45 -0.87 -6.58 8.45
C ASP A 45 -1.93 -5.48 8.60
N ALA A 46 -2.56 -5.45 9.77
CA ALA A 46 -3.64 -4.51 10.10
C ALA A 46 -3.18 -3.04 10.13
N ARG A 47 -1.87 -2.77 10.23
CA ARG A 47 -1.31 -1.42 10.09
C ARG A 47 -1.54 -0.81 8.71
N PHE A 48 -1.74 -1.66 7.69
CA PHE A 48 -1.96 -1.25 6.31
C PHE A 48 -3.42 -1.40 5.90
N ILE A 49 -4.06 -2.51 6.28
CA ILE A 49 -5.50 -2.70 6.11
C ILE A 49 -6.06 -3.62 7.19
N ASP A 50 -7.04 -3.12 7.93
CA ASP A 50 -7.88 -3.96 8.78
C ASP A 50 -8.90 -4.69 7.91
N LEU A 51 -8.60 -5.96 7.59
CA LEU A 51 -9.41 -6.77 6.70
C LEU A 51 -10.80 -7.08 7.29
N GLN A 52 -10.90 -7.25 8.61
CA GLN A 52 -12.17 -7.51 9.27
C GLN A 52 -13.06 -6.28 9.19
N LYS A 53 -12.54 -5.10 9.55
CA LYS A 53 -13.27 -3.85 9.43
C LYS A 53 -13.67 -3.57 7.98
N ALA A 54 -12.81 -3.86 7.00
CA ALA A 54 -13.14 -3.74 5.60
C ALA A 54 -14.31 -4.66 5.16
N ALA A 55 -14.42 -5.86 5.75
CA ALA A 55 -15.50 -6.80 5.45
C ALA A 55 -16.83 -6.44 6.15
N GLU A 56 -16.77 -5.87 7.35
CA GLU A 56 -17.95 -5.64 8.19
C GLU A 56 -18.50 -4.21 8.13
N SER A 57 -17.69 -3.22 7.71
CA SER A 57 -18.13 -1.83 7.60
C SER A 57 -19.18 -1.65 6.49
N LYS A 58 -20.41 -1.28 6.88
CA LYS A 58 -21.55 -1.06 5.95
C LYS A 58 -21.85 0.41 5.69
N THR A 59 -20.99 1.30 6.19
CA THR A 59 -21.16 2.76 6.18
C THR A 59 -19.92 3.42 5.63
#